data_AF-A0A9E6AHG0-F1
#
_entry.id   AF-A0A9E6AHG0-F1
#
_cell.length_a   1.000
_cell.length_b   1.000
_cell.length_c   1.000
_cell.angle_alpha   90.00
_cell.angle_beta   90.00
_cell.angle_gamma   90.00
#
_symmetry.space_group_name_H-M   'P 1'
#
loop_
_entity.id
_entity.type
_entity.pdbx_description
1 polymer ?
#
loop_
_entity_poly.entity_id
_entity_poly.type
_entity_poly.pdbx_seq_one_letter_code
_entity_poly.pdbx_strand_id
1 'polypeptide(L)' 'FDMISRLDVNGKSAQEVERISGPETERVRDIRQAPDGSIWFLSVGNGAAYRISR' A
#
# COMPACT_ATOMS: atom_id res chain seq x y z
N PHE A 1 -11.08 3.65 3.45
CA PHE A 1 -9.67 4.08 3.66
C PHE A 1 -8.94 2.99 4.42
N ASP A 2 -8.85 1.82 3.81
CA ASP A 2 -8.66 0.53 4.49
C ASP A 2 -8.02 -0.49 3.55
N MET A 3 -7.48 -0.03 2.42
CA MET A 3 -6.86 -0.88 1.41
C MET A 3 -5.70 -0.16 0.71
N ILE A 4 -4.81 -0.96 0.15
CA ILE A 4 -3.75 -0.54 -0.78
C ILE A 4 -4.02 -1.24 -2.12
N SER A 5 -4.11 -0.46 -3.20
CA SER A 5 -4.30 -1.00 -4.56
C SER A 5 -3.01 -0.83 -5.35
N ARG A 6 -2.52 -1.91 -5.97
CA ARG A 6 -1.49 -1.82 -7.01
C ARG A 6 -2.17 -1.69 -8.36
N LEU A 7 -1.74 -0.68 -9.11
CA LEU A 7 -2.26 -0.38 -10.43
C LEU A 7 -1.22 -0.72 -11.49
N ASP A 8 -1.65 -1.35 -12.57
CA ASP A 8 -0.92 -1.33 -13.84
C ASP A 8 -1.41 -0.12 -14.65
N VAL A 9 -0.48 0.74 -15.08
CA VAL A 9 -0.79 2.03 -15.71
C VAL A 9 -0.25 2.01 -17.13
N ASN A 10 -1.16 2.10 -18.10
CA ASN A 10 -0.83 2.13 -19.53
C ASN A 10 -1.30 3.45 -20.15
N GLY A 11 -0.38 4.40 -20.28
CA GLY A 11 -0.69 5.72 -20.81
C GLY A 11 -1.70 6.47 -19.95
N LYS A 12 -2.95 6.54 -20.40
CA LYS A 12 -4.06 7.24 -19.71
C LYS A 12 -5.03 6.29 -19.00
N SER A 13 -4.83 4.98 -19.08
CA SER A 13 -5.63 4.00 -18.35
C SER A 13 -4.85 3.46 -17.15
N ALA A 14 -5.58 3.09 -16.12
CA ALA A 14 -5.07 2.34 -14.97
C ALA A 14 -6.02 1.19 -14.68
N GLN A 15 -5.46 0.01 -14.44
CA GLN A 15 -6.20 -1.18 -14.02
C GLN A 15 -5.67 -1.62 -12.67
N GLU A 16 -6.56 -1.92 -11.73
CA GLU A 16 -6.16 -2.57 -10.49
C GLU A 16 -5.74 -4.02 -10.76
N VAL A 17 -4.52 -4.36 -10.36
CA VAL A 17 -3.93 -5.69 -10.56
C VAL A 17 -3.69 -6.43 -9.24
N GLU A 18 -3.74 -5.73 -8.10
CA GLU A 18 -3.70 -6.32 -6.77
C GLU A 18 -4.39 -5.40 -5.78
N ARG A 19 -5.10 -5.98 -4.82
CA ARG A 19 -5.64 -5.29 -3.65
C ARG A 19 -5.14 -5.98 -2.39
N ILE A 20 -4.60 -5.17 -1.47
CA ILE A 20 -4.20 -5.60 -0.14
C ILE A 20 -5.13 -4.91 0.85
N SER A 21 -5.79 -5.69 1.67
CA SER A 21 -6.68 -5.21 2.73
C SER A 21 -6.61 -6.16 3.91
N GLY A 22 -6.61 -5.61 5.12
CA GLY A 22 -6.63 -6.35 6.37
C GLY A 22 -6.67 -5.40 7.56
N PRO A 23 -6.64 -5.93 8.79
CA PRO A 23 -6.52 -5.11 9.99
C PRO A 23 -5.35 -4.11 9.91
N GLU A 24 -4.25 -4.51 9.28
CA GLU A 24 -3.04 -3.71 9.14
C GLU A 24 -3.24 -2.45 8.28
N THR A 25 -4.16 -2.48 7.30
CA THR A 25 -4.38 -1.37 6.36
C THR A 25 -5.37 -0.32 6.89
N GLU A 26 -5.73 -0.37 8.18
CA GLU A 26 -6.66 0.61 8.76
C GLU A 26 -6.11 2.04 8.65
N ARG A 27 -6.81 2.89 7.89
CA ARG A 27 -6.46 4.30 7.63
C ARG A 27 -5.02 4.47 7.13
N VAL A 28 -4.72 3.94 5.96
CA VAL A 28 -3.44 4.22 5.28
C VAL A 28 -3.28 5.72 5.03
N ARG A 29 -2.11 6.28 5.39
CA ARG A 29 -1.81 7.71 5.24
C ARG A 29 -0.58 8.02 4.43
N ASP A 30 0.39 7.13 4.41
CA ASP A 30 1.57 7.25 3.57
C ASP A 30 2.00 5.87 3.09
N ILE A 31 2.63 5.83 1.93
CA ILE A 31 3.20 4.65 1.30
C ILE A 31 4.50 5.02 0.59
N ARG A 32 5.57 4.28 0.85
CA ARG A 32 6.89 4.51 0.28
C ARG A 32 7.56 3.20 -0.08
N GLN A 33 8.27 3.18 -1.20
CA GLN A 33 9.19 2.10 -1.53
C GLN A 33 10.56 2.43 -0.93
N ALA A 34 11.14 1.48 -0.21
CA ALA A 34 12.50 1.55 0.29
C ALA A 34 13.52 1.12 -0.80
N PRO A 35 14.82 1.45 -0.66
CA PRO A 35 15.84 1.09 -1.64
C PRO A 35 15.99 -0.42 -1.89
N ASP A 36 15.61 -1.25 -0.92
CA ASP A 36 15.59 -2.71 -1.03
C ASP A 36 14.37 -3.26 -1.78
N GLY A 37 13.50 -2.37 -2.29
CA GLY A 37 12.27 -2.71 -2.99
C GLY A 37 11.08 -3.01 -2.10
N SER A 38 11.26 -3.09 -0.77
CA SER A 38 10.15 -3.29 0.16
C SER A 38 9.23 -2.06 0.22
N ILE A 39 7.94 -2.30 0.49
CA ILE A 39 6.95 -1.24 0.62
C ILE A 39 6.67 -1.00 2.10
N TRP A 40 6.79 0.24 2.52
CA TRP A 40 6.42 0.71 3.85
C TRP A 40 5.16 1.54 3.77
N PHE A 41 4.27 1.38 4.74
CA PHE A 41 3.09 2.23 4.84
C PHE A 41 2.73 2.56 6.29
N LEU A 42 2.10 3.72 6.47
CA LEU A 42 1.60 4.19 7.77
C LEU A 42 0.12 3.89 7.90
N SER A 43 -0.23 3.08 8.91
CA SER A 43 -1.61 2.83 9.35
C SER A 43 -1.87 3.68 10.58
N VAL A 44 -2.59 4.79 10.40
CA VAL A 44 -2.88 5.68 11.55
C VAL A 44 -4.04 5.18 12.40
N GLY A 45 -4.86 4.25 11.91
CA GLY A 45 -5.84 3.55 12.74
C GLY A 45 -5.14 2.71 13.80
N ASN A 46 -4.08 2.00 13.39
CA ASN A 46 -3.29 1.17 14.30
C ASN A 46 -2.15 1.92 15.01
N GLY A 47 -1.85 3.16 14.61
CA GLY A 47 -0.68 3.89 15.11
C GLY A 47 0.65 3.21 14.79
N ALA A 48 0.74 2.54 13.63
CA ALA A 48 1.87 1.67 13.28
C ALA A 48 2.40 1.91 11.86
N ALA A 49 3.68 1.55 11.67
CA ALA A 49 4.30 1.42 10.34
C ALA A 49 4.46 -0.08 10.03
N TYR A 50 3.95 -0.49 8.87
CA TYR A 50 4.05 -1.87 8.40
C TYR A 50 4.98 -1.95 7.18
N ARG A 51 5.60 -3.12 7.00
CA ARG A 51 6.47 -3.44 5.86
C ARG A 51 5.89 -4.62 5.10
N ILE A 52 5.79 -4.48 3.78
CA ILE A 52 5.52 -5.55 2.84
C ILE A 52 6.85 -5.87 2.16
N SER A 53 7.36 -7.08 2.40
CA SER A 53 8.50 -7.65 1.69
C SER A 53 8.07 -8.91 0.97
N ARG A 54 8.79 -9.27 -0.09
CA ARG A 54 8.72 -10.62 -0.67
C ARG A 54 9.45 -11.62 0.20
#